data_AF-A0A955U2R8-F1
#
_entry.id   AF-A0A955U2R8-F1
#
_cell.length_a   1.000
_cell.length_b   1.000
_cell.length_c   1.000
_cell.angle_alpha   90.00
_cell.angle_beta   90.00
_cell.angle_gamma   90.00
#
_symmetry.space_group_name_H-M   'P 1'
#
loop_
_entity.id
_entity.type
_entity.pdbx_description
1 polymer ?
#
loop_
_entity_poly.entity_id
_entity_poly.type
_entity_poly.pdbx_seq_one_letter_code
_entity_poly.pdbx_strand_id
1 'polypeptide(L)'
;MRSTWTVALLVACSGGDPSTPTAQTPDEPRPYVVDAPDPGEPTASLAEIGTALQAAFDQVLTINAAPVEAAYADAMTDRTYDCPYEYATPDGTYWYDSCDTEDGAAYDGYVFALGEQGVYDDASGLYVDYWYAFGAATVETMEGHHLELAGGAVRYKTYGDYAGLELESYYSDVGGSFRWDGPEARGTWLEQGLDPDLTWQVNVFAGEPAMYLDGGFSGFASGWAVAFDDNVFGSKGIGMPCELEVSGTVGVRAPDGTWYDIRFDGSDGSDPDFDPAKCDGCGKAFFQGEPMGEVCADTDTLLGMAVTPW
;
A
#
# COMPACT_ATOMS: atom_id res chain seq x y z
N MET A 1 -43.37 9.82 7.74
CA MET A 1 -44.26 8.81 8.34
C MET A 1 -43.41 7.91 9.23
N ARG A 2 -43.60 7.96 10.55
CA ARG A 2 -42.83 7.18 11.54
C ARG A 2 -43.78 6.12 12.12
N SER A 3 -43.43 4.84 11.98
CA SER A 3 -44.20 3.73 12.54
C SER A 3 -43.39 3.07 13.64
N THR A 4 -43.71 3.40 14.88
CA THR A 4 -43.22 2.78 16.11
C THR A 4 -44.10 1.56 16.40
N TRP A 5 -43.53 0.36 16.46
CA TRP A 5 -44.22 -0.84 16.93
C TRP A 5 -43.75 -1.18 18.35
N THR A 6 -44.62 -0.92 19.31
CA THR A 6 -44.50 -1.38 20.71
C THR A 6 -45.28 -2.68 20.83
N VAL A 7 -44.58 -3.79 21.07
CA VAL A 7 -45.21 -5.07 21.44
C VAL A 7 -45.13 -5.21 22.95
N ALA A 8 -46.31 -5.14 23.60
CA ALA A 8 -46.50 -5.49 24.99
C ALA A 8 -46.83 -6.97 25.09
N LEU A 9 -46.09 -7.71 25.92
CA LEU A 9 -46.35 -9.11 26.26
C LEU A 9 -46.50 -9.21 27.78
N LEU A 10 -47.73 -9.51 28.21
CA LEU A 10 -48.15 -9.72 29.58
C LEU A 10 -48.91 -11.05 29.66
N VAL A 11 -48.27 -12.11 30.17
CA VAL A 11 -48.84 -13.37 30.69
C VAL A 11 -47.70 -14.07 31.46
N ALA A 12 -47.81 -14.77 32.60
CA ALA A 12 -48.69 -14.80 33.76
C ALA A 12 -47.92 -15.60 34.83
N CYS A 13 -47.84 -15.13 36.08
CA CYS A 13 -47.14 -15.85 37.16
C CYS A 13 -48.04 -16.94 37.76
N SER A 14 -47.71 -18.21 37.57
CA SER A 14 -48.18 -19.31 38.41
C SER A 14 -47.17 -19.58 39.53
N GLY A 15 -47.61 -19.41 40.76
CA GLY A 15 -46.79 -19.58 41.97
C GLY A 15 -46.29 -21.00 42.17
N GLY A 16 -44.96 -21.13 42.18
CA GLY A 16 -44.24 -22.21 42.84
C GLY A 16 -43.18 -21.56 43.71
N ASP A 17 -43.09 -21.95 44.99
CA ASP A 17 -42.07 -21.47 45.91
C ASP A 17 -40.68 -21.77 45.31
N PRO A 18 -39.88 -20.75 44.95
CA PRO A 18 -38.56 -20.98 44.42
C PRO A 18 -37.67 -21.41 45.58
N SER A 19 -37.48 -22.72 45.73
CA SER A 19 -36.32 -23.24 46.45
C SER A 19 -35.10 -22.57 45.82
N THR A 20 -34.47 -21.65 46.55
CA THR A 20 -33.31 -20.89 46.09
C THR A 20 -32.29 -21.88 45.58
N PRO A 21 -32.01 -21.94 44.26
CA PRO A 21 -30.91 -22.75 43.77
C PRO A 21 -29.68 -22.22 44.49
N THR A 22 -28.97 -23.08 45.23
CA THR A 22 -27.63 -22.76 45.69
C THR A 22 -26.85 -22.40 44.44
N ALA A 23 -26.68 -21.09 44.22
CA ALA A 23 -25.96 -20.55 43.09
C ALA A 23 -24.54 -21.12 43.21
N GLN A 24 -24.26 -22.16 42.42
CA GLN A 24 -22.88 -22.51 42.14
C GLN A 24 -22.33 -21.29 41.42
N THR A 25 -21.42 -20.59 42.09
CA THR A 25 -20.64 -19.52 41.46
C THR A 25 -20.08 -20.11 40.17
N PRO A 26 -20.45 -19.58 38.99
CA PRO A 26 -19.92 -20.07 37.73
C PRO A 26 -18.41 -20.03 37.81
N ASP A 27 -17.74 -21.15 37.52
CA ASP A 27 -16.30 -21.16 37.42
C ASP A 27 -15.88 -20.06 36.44
N GLU A 28 -14.95 -19.22 36.87
CA GLU A 28 -14.44 -18.12 36.07
C GLU A 28 -13.89 -18.71 34.76
N PRO A 29 -14.32 -18.25 33.58
CA PRO A 29 -13.92 -18.83 32.31
C PRO A 29 -12.40 -18.74 32.22
N ARG A 30 -11.75 -19.90 32.18
CA ARG A 30 -10.31 -19.96 31.94
C ARG A 30 -10.04 -19.49 30.51
N PRO A 31 -8.95 -18.76 30.27
CA PRO A 31 -8.53 -18.42 28.92
C PRO A 31 -8.52 -19.69 28.05
N TYR A 32 -9.14 -19.62 26.89
CA TYR A 32 -9.09 -20.71 25.92
C TYR A 32 -7.67 -20.75 25.35
N VAL A 33 -6.84 -21.65 25.89
CA VAL A 33 -5.49 -21.90 25.37
C VAL A 33 -5.64 -22.94 24.26
N VAL A 34 -5.44 -22.51 23.02
CA VAL A 34 -5.29 -23.43 21.88
C VAL A 34 -3.83 -23.83 21.84
N ASP A 35 -3.55 -25.13 21.95
CA ASP A 35 -2.22 -25.63 21.66
C ASP A 35 -1.88 -25.26 20.21
N ALA A 36 -0.84 -24.45 20.03
CA ALA A 36 -0.37 -24.12 18.70
C ALA A 36 0.05 -25.44 18.02
N PRO A 37 -0.39 -25.71 16.78
CA PRO A 37 0.15 -26.82 16.02
C PRO A 37 1.67 -26.70 15.92
N ASP A 38 2.36 -27.83 15.86
CA ASP A 38 3.80 -27.87 15.61
C ASP A 38 4.12 -26.96 14.42
N PRO A 39 5.01 -25.96 14.58
CA PRO A 39 5.31 -24.96 13.56
C PRO A 39 5.71 -25.57 12.20
N GLY A 40 6.13 -26.83 12.17
CA GLY A 40 6.65 -27.48 10.98
C GLY A 40 8.08 -27.03 10.70
N GLU A 41 8.61 -27.42 9.55
CA GLU A 41 9.95 -26.99 9.10
C GLU A 41 9.82 -25.80 8.14
N PRO A 42 10.80 -24.88 8.12
CA PRO A 42 10.87 -23.84 7.10
C PRO A 42 10.81 -24.44 5.70
N THR A 43 9.95 -23.88 4.85
CA THR A 43 9.75 -24.35 3.46
C THR A 43 10.67 -23.68 2.45
N ALA A 44 11.30 -22.57 2.83
CA ALA A 44 12.28 -21.83 2.05
C ALA A 44 13.61 -21.70 2.82
N SER A 45 14.71 -21.74 2.08
CA SER A 45 16.05 -21.48 2.59
C SER A 45 16.33 -19.98 2.71
N LEU A 46 17.32 -19.60 3.53
CA LEU A 46 17.78 -18.20 3.65
C LEU A 46 18.16 -17.59 2.29
N ALA A 47 18.73 -18.38 1.37
CA ALA A 47 19.10 -17.90 0.04
C ALA A 47 17.88 -17.58 -0.84
N GLU A 48 16.81 -18.38 -0.74
CA GLU A 48 15.56 -18.11 -1.44
C GLU A 48 14.86 -16.87 -0.86
N ILE A 49 14.84 -16.75 0.47
CA ILE A 49 14.29 -15.58 1.16
C ILE A 49 15.05 -14.31 0.75
N GLY A 50 16.39 -14.34 0.74
CA GLY A 50 17.20 -13.20 0.30
C GLY A 50 17.02 -12.82 -1.16
N THR A 51 16.89 -13.82 -2.03
CA THR A 51 16.60 -13.58 -3.46
C THR A 51 15.22 -12.93 -3.64
N ALA A 52 14.21 -13.39 -2.90
CA ALA A 52 12.88 -12.82 -2.93
C ALA A 52 12.87 -11.40 -2.36
N LEU A 53 13.58 -11.14 -1.25
CA LEU A 53 13.69 -9.81 -0.66
C LEU A 53 14.36 -8.81 -1.61
N GLN A 54 15.44 -9.21 -2.28
CA GLN A 54 16.07 -8.35 -3.29
C GLN A 54 15.10 -8.06 -4.45
N ALA A 55 14.43 -9.09 -4.97
CA ALA A 55 13.46 -8.91 -6.04
C ALA A 55 12.28 -8.01 -5.64
N ALA A 56 11.91 -7.98 -4.36
CA ALA A 56 10.92 -7.05 -3.83
C ALA A 56 11.47 -5.61 -3.86
N PHE A 57 12.66 -5.37 -3.32
CA PHE A 57 13.28 -4.04 -3.36
C PHE A 57 13.45 -3.50 -4.78
N ASP A 58 13.85 -4.35 -5.73
CA ASP A 58 14.00 -3.96 -7.13
C ASP A 58 12.65 -3.54 -7.79
N GLN A 59 11.51 -3.89 -7.20
CA GLN A 59 10.18 -3.58 -7.71
C GLN A 59 9.49 -2.40 -7.04
N VAL A 60 9.86 -2.03 -5.82
CA VAL A 60 9.17 -1.01 -5.03
C VAL A 60 8.91 0.28 -5.81
N LEU A 61 9.94 0.86 -6.44
CA LEU A 61 9.78 2.14 -7.15
C LEU A 61 9.09 1.99 -8.52
N THR A 62 9.03 0.76 -9.06
CA THR A 62 8.29 0.49 -10.30
C THR A 62 6.78 0.45 -10.05
N ILE A 63 6.37 0.13 -8.82
CA ILE A 63 4.98 0.15 -8.36
C ILE A 63 4.63 1.57 -7.94
N ASN A 64 3.95 2.30 -8.83
CA ASN A 64 3.49 3.66 -8.54
C ASN A 64 2.20 4.00 -9.29
N ALA A 65 1.59 5.14 -8.98
CA ALA A 65 0.30 5.53 -9.55
C ALA A 65 0.38 6.07 -10.99
N ALA A 66 1.56 6.34 -11.57
CA ALA A 66 1.67 6.94 -12.91
C ALA A 66 1.10 6.05 -14.04
N PRO A 67 1.32 4.71 -14.06
CA PRO A 67 0.62 3.82 -14.99
C PRO A 67 -0.91 3.84 -14.85
N VAL A 68 -1.43 4.00 -13.63
CA VAL A 68 -2.88 4.09 -13.39
C VAL A 68 -3.45 5.40 -13.94
N GLU A 69 -2.74 6.51 -13.72
CA GLU A 69 -3.11 7.80 -14.32
C GLU A 69 -3.13 7.72 -15.85
N ALA A 70 -2.09 7.15 -16.46
CA ALA A 70 -2.01 7.01 -17.91
C ALA A 70 -3.16 6.17 -18.47
N ALA A 71 -3.44 5.02 -17.85
CA ALA A 71 -4.56 4.14 -18.21
C ALA A 71 -5.92 4.85 -18.06
N TYR A 72 -6.13 5.57 -16.95
CA TYR A 72 -7.35 6.34 -16.73
C TYR A 72 -7.49 7.47 -17.75
N ALA A 73 -6.42 8.20 -18.05
CA ALA A 73 -6.43 9.27 -19.04
C ALA A 73 -6.80 8.75 -20.43
N ASP A 74 -6.26 7.59 -20.83
CA ASP A 74 -6.59 6.94 -22.11
C ASP A 74 -8.05 6.48 -22.17
N ALA A 75 -8.53 5.77 -21.13
CA ALA A 75 -9.91 5.29 -21.05
C ALA A 75 -10.96 6.43 -21.09
N MET A 76 -10.57 7.63 -20.67
CA MET A 76 -11.43 8.82 -20.70
C MET A 76 -11.33 9.61 -22.00
N THR A 77 -10.52 9.21 -22.99
CA THR A 77 -10.44 9.89 -24.30
C THR A 77 -11.70 9.69 -25.15
N ASP A 78 -12.39 8.57 -24.97
CA ASP A 78 -13.56 8.17 -25.75
C ASP A 78 -14.89 8.73 -25.20
N ARG A 79 -14.83 9.51 -24.13
CA ARG A 79 -16.03 10.08 -23.51
C ARG A 79 -16.74 11.04 -24.44
N THR A 80 -18.05 11.07 -24.30
CA THR A 80 -18.93 12.06 -24.94
C THR A 80 -19.46 13.05 -23.91
N TYR A 81 -20.19 14.07 -24.36
CA TYR A 81 -20.70 15.12 -23.45
C TYR A 81 -21.63 14.57 -22.35
N ASP A 82 -22.31 13.46 -22.61
CA ASP A 82 -23.29 12.84 -21.73
C ASP A 82 -22.88 11.45 -21.20
N CYS A 83 -21.70 10.93 -21.57
CA CYS A 83 -21.24 9.62 -21.11
C CYS A 83 -19.70 9.55 -20.95
N PRO A 84 -19.18 9.33 -19.71
CA PRO A 84 -19.91 9.39 -18.45
C PRO A 84 -20.27 10.84 -18.08
N TYR A 85 -21.38 11.03 -17.37
CA TYR A 85 -21.75 12.36 -16.90
C TYR A 85 -20.84 12.82 -15.76
N GLU A 86 -20.10 13.90 -15.98
CA GLU A 86 -19.18 14.47 -15.01
C GLU A 86 -19.83 15.53 -14.11
N TYR A 87 -19.54 15.42 -12.81
CA TYR A 87 -19.93 16.36 -11.78
C TYR A 87 -18.70 17.13 -11.31
N ALA A 88 -18.68 18.44 -11.58
CA ALA A 88 -17.66 19.35 -11.08
C ALA A 88 -18.02 19.88 -9.68
N THR A 89 -17.08 19.80 -8.76
CA THR A 89 -17.15 20.38 -7.40
C THR A 89 -15.98 21.33 -7.18
N PRO A 90 -16.00 22.18 -6.12
CA PRO A 90 -14.83 22.96 -5.74
C PRO A 90 -13.58 22.11 -5.46
N ASP A 91 -13.78 20.85 -5.07
CA ASP A 91 -12.72 19.93 -4.63
C ASP A 91 -12.27 18.97 -5.75
N GLY A 92 -12.87 19.05 -6.95
CA GLY A 92 -12.51 18.22 -8.11
C GLY A 92 -13.70 17.71 -8.92
N THR A 93 -13.39 16.88 -9.93
CA THR A 93 -14.36 16.26 -10.83
C THR A 93 -14.53 14.78 -10.50
N TYR A 94 -15.78 14.32 -10.49
CA TYR A 94 -16.09 12.89 -10.41
C TYR A 94 -17.18 12.53 -11.42
N TRP A 95 -17.26 11.26 -11.77
CA TRP A 95 -18.40 10.71 -12.49
C TRP A 95 -18.94 9.50 -11.75
N TYR A 96 -20.24 9.25 -11.88
CA TYR A 96 -20.91 8.05 -11.39
C TYR A 96 -22.09 7.79 -12.32
N ASP A 97 -21.99 6.76 -13.14
CA ASP A 97 -23.06 6.33 -14.04
C ASP A 97 -22.76 4.96 -14.68
N SER A 98 -23.77 4.41 -15.35
CA SER A 98 -23.62 3.34 -16.33
C SER A 98 -24.15 3.83 -17.68
N CYS A 99 -23.29 3.95 -18.69
CA CYS A 99 -23.68 4.48 -20.00
C CYS A 99 -22.81 3.94 -21.14
N ASP A 100 -23.32 4.06 -22.36
CA ASP A 100 -22.63 3.71 -23.61
C ASP A 100 -22.56 4.94 -24.52
N THR A 101 -21.45 5.16 -25.22
CA THR A 101 -21.32 6.20 -26.25
C THR A 101 -21.86 5.70 -27.59
N GLU A 102 -22.23 6.61 -28.50
CA GLU A 102 -22.70 6.22 -29.85
C GLU A 102 -21.63 5.45 -30.64
N ASP A 103 -20.36 5.71 -30.36
CA ASP A 103 -19.21 5.12 -31.04
C ASP A 103 -18.71 3.80 -30.38
N GLY A 104 -19.31 3.39 -29.25
CA GLY A 104 -19.17 2.04 -28.70
C GLY A 104 -18.31 1.90 -27.44
N ALA A 105 -17.87 2.99 -26.81
CA ALA A 105 -17.27 2.93 -25.48
C ALA A 105 -18.37 2.73 -24.41
N ALA A 106 -18.04 2.02 -23.33
CA ALA A 106 -18.95 1.77 -22.22
C ALA A 106 -18.29 2.13 -20.88
N TYR A 107 -19.05 2.78 -20.01
CA TYR A 107 -18.62 3.22 -18.68
C TYR A 107 -19.58 2.64 -17.64
N ASP A 108 -19.07 2.06 -16.57
CA ASP A 108 -19.88 1.57 -15.44
C ASP A 108 -19.15 1.83 -14.11
N GLY A 109 -19.83 2.46 -13.16
CA GLY A 109 -19.33 2.65 -11.79
C GLY A 109 -19.13 4.12 -11.41
N TYR A 110 -18.12 4.40 -10.57
CA TYR A 110 -17.70 5.77 -10.23
C TYR A 110 -16.20 5.90 -10.14
N VAL A 111 -15.70 7.08 -10.51
CA VAL A 111 -14.34 7.52 -10.22
C VAL A 111 -14.35 8.98 -9.82
N PHE A 112 -13.66 9.29 -8.73
CA PHE A 112 -13.19 10.63 -8.42
C PHE A 112 -11.75 10.73 -8.87
N ALA A 113 -11.42 11.67 -9.77
CA ALA A 113 -10.06 11.86 -10.24
C ALA A 113 -9.72 13.34 -10.31
N LEU A 114 -8.59 13.73 -9.73
CA LEU A 114 -8.09 15.10 -9.75
C LEU A 114 -6.59 15.09 -9.93
N GLY A 115 -6.07 16.00 -10.74
CA GLY A 115 -4.64 16.27 -10.80
C GLY A 115 -4.33 17.66 -11.32
N GLU A 116 -3.24 18.23 -10.82
CA GLU A 116 -2.71 19.52 -11.22
C GLU A 116 -1.18 19.47 -11.19
N GLN A 117 -0.55 20.41 -11.91
CA GLN A 117 0.91 20.53 -12.00
C GLN A 117 1.35 21.97 -11.76
N GLY A 118 2.49 22.14 -11.09
CA GLY A 118 3.09 23.43 -10.79
C GLY A 118 2.27 24.29 -9.84
N VAL A 119 1.50 23.67 -8.95
CA VAL A 119 0.69 24.38 -7.96
C VAL A 119 1.60 24.94 -6.87
N TYR A 120 1.61 26.25 -6.70
CA TYR A 120 2.37 26.89 -5.64
C TYR A 120 1.60 26.81 -4.32
N ASP A 121 2.19 26.19 -3.30
CA ASP A 121 1.65 26.15 -1.95
C ASP A 121 2.23 27.28 -1.10
N ASP A 122 1.42 28.30 -0.83
CA ASP A 122 1.80 29.46 -0.01
C ASP A 122 2.24 29.08 1.42
N ALA A 123 1.79 27.93 1.94
CA ALA A 123 2.11 27.51 3.30
C ALA A 123 3.53 26.94 3.42
N SER A 124 3.94 26.09 2.46
CA SER A 124 5.29 25.52 2.42
C SER A 124 6.29 26.38 1.62
N GLY A 125 5.81 27.23 0.71
CA GLY A 125 6.61 27.96 -0.25
C GLY A 125 7.12 27.11 -1.41
N LEU A 126 6.59 25.90 -1.58
CA LEU A 126 7.03 24.90 -2.56
C LEU A 126 6.02 24.76 -3.70
N TYR A 127 6.44 24.07 -4.76
CA TYR A 127 5.57 23.65 -5.85
C TYR A 127 5.13 22.21 -5.65
N VAL A 128 3.92 21.92 -6.12
CA VAL A 128 3.29 20.61 -6.03
C VAL A 128 2.76 20.19 -7.39
N ASP A 129 3.10 18.96 -7.78
CA ASP A 129 2.39 18.20 -8.80
C ASP A 129 1.66 17.06 -8.11
N TYR A 130 0.39 16.86 -8.43
CA TYR A 130 -0.38 15.77 -7.83
C TYR A 130 -1.36 15.19 -8.82
N TRP A 131 -1.62 13.90 -8.65
CA TRP A 131 -2.73 13.21 -9.25
C TRP A 131 -3.24 12.17 -8.27
N TYR A 132 -4.54 12.08 -8.10
CA TYR A 132 -5.15 10.98 -7.38
C TYR A 132 -6.46 10.56 -8.04
N ALA A 133 -6.71 9.27 -8.02
CA ALA A 133 -8.01 8.70 -8.34
C ALA A 133 -8.42 7.70 -7.27
N PHE A 134 -9.72 7.68 -6.96
CA PHE A 134 -10.32 6.60 -6.19
C PHE A 134 -11.71 6.30 -6.72
N GLY A 135 -12.09 5.04 -6.68
CA GLY A 135 -13.31 4.60 -7.35
C GLY A 135 -13.56 3.11 -7.32
N ALA A 136 -14.64 2.73 -7.98
CA ALA A 136 -14.96 1.37 -8.36
C ALA A 136 -15.67 1.45 -9.72
N ALA A 137 -14.94 1.16 -10.79
CA ALA A 137 -15.39 1.36 -12.15
C ALA A 137 -14.77 0.36 -13.13
N THR A 138 -15.51 0.13 -14.21
CA THR A 138 -15.01 -0.50 -15.43
C THR A 138 -15.25 0.40 -16.62
N VAL A 139 -14.28 0.46 -17.54
CA VAL A 139 -14.40 1.19 -18.81
C VAL A 139 -13.97 0.28 -19.95
N GLU A 140 -14.81 0.18 -20.98
CA GLU A 140 -14.48 -0.41 -22.27
C GLU A 140 -14.31 0.72 -23.28
N THR A 141 -13.13 0.84 -23.89
CA THR A 141 -12.86 1.85 -24.91
C THR A 141 -13.44 1.43 -26.27
N MET A 142 -13.55 2.37 -27.21
CA MET A 142 -13.95 2.12 -28.60
C MET A 142 -12.99 1.16 -29.32
N GLU A 143 -11.73 1.14 -28.91
CA GLU A 143 -10.71 0.21 -29.43
C GLU A 143 -10.80 -1.19 -28.80
N GLY A 144 -11.68 -1.36 -27.80
CA GLY A 144 -11.91 -2.61 -27.08
C GLY A 144 -10.90 -2.87 -25.96
N HIS A 145 -10.30 -1.81 -25.42
CA HIS A 145 -9.45 -1.90 -24.23
C HIS A 145 -10.29 -1.83 -22.96
N HIS A 146 -9.91 -2.61 -21.95
CA HIS A 146 -10.62 -2.75 -20.70
C HIS A 146 -9.83 -2.19 -19.52
N LEU A 147 -10.39 -1.19 -18.84
CA LEU A 147 -9.94 -0.66 -17.56
C LEU A 147 -10.81 -1.21 -16.44
N GLU A 148 -10.17 -1.80 -15.42
CA GLU A 148 -10.77 -2.10 -14.12
C GLU A 148 -10.06 -1.22 -13.08
N LEU A 149 -10.81 -0.41 -12.33
CA LEU A 149 -10.31 0.45 -11.27
C LEU A 149 -11.16 0.25 -10.03
N ALA A 150 -10.59 -0.29 -8.95
CA ALA A 150 -11.27 -0.45 -7.67
C ALA A 150 -10.29 -0.19 -6.52
N GLY A 151 -10.38 0.96 -5.87
CA GLY A 151 -9.43 1.35 -4.83
C GLY A 151 -8.99 2.81 -4.93
N GLY A 152 -7.75 3.10 -4.57
CA GLY A 152 -7.12 4.41 -4.60
C GLY A 152 -5.72 4.35 -5.21
N ALA A 153 -5.39 5.33 -6.03
CA ALA A 153 -4.06 5.56 -6.56
C ALA A 153 -3.72 7.03 -6.41
N VAL A 154 -2.59 7.34 -5.78
CA VAL A 154 -2.10 8.70 -5.53
C VAL A 154 -0.67 8.76 -6.00
N ARG A 155 -0.33 9.80 -6.76
CA ARG A 155 1.04 10.27 -6.89
C ARG A 155 1.12 11.74 -6.56
N TYR A 156 2.21 12.12 -5.92
CA TYR A 156 2.42 13.47 -5.46
C TYR A 156 3.91 13.78 -5.50
N LYS A 157 4.26 14.94 -6.03
CA LYS A 157 5.62 15.47 -6.07
C LYS A 157 5.64 16.87 -5.47
N THR A 158 6.47 17.10 -4.47
CA THR A 158 6.79 18.45 -3.98
C THR A 158 8.20 18.82 -4.39
N TYR A 159 8.41 20.04 -4.85
CA TYR A 159 9.74 20.51 -5.25
C TYR A 159 9.90 22.02 -5.06
N GLY A 160 11.14 22.45 -4.77
CA GLY A 160 11.47 23.88 -4.67
C GLY A 160 12.62 24.17 -3.72
N ASP A 161 12.78 25.45 -3.38
CA ASP A 161 13.72 25.91 -2.35
C ASP A 161 13.00 26.05 -1.02
N TYR A 162 13.46 25.30 -0.01
CA TYR A 162 13.00 25.42 1.36
C TYR A 162 14.16 25.89 2.23
N ALA A 163 14.08 27.15 2.68
CA ALA A 163 15.10 27.77 3.53
C ALA A 163 16.53 27.76 2.93
N GLY A 164 16.66 27.92 1.61
CA GLY A 164 17.94 27.94 0.90
C GLY A 164 18.48 26.54 0.55
N LEU A 165 17.68 25.50 0.73
CA LEU A 165 18.01 24.12 0.37
C LEU A 165 17.02 23.62 -0.69
N GLU A 166 17.54 22.93 -1.69
CA GLU A 166 16.71 22.21 -2.67
C GLU A 166 16.02 21.04 -1.98
N LEU A 167 14.70 20.98 -2.10
CA LEU A 167 13.85 19.91 -1.62
C LEU A 167 13.12 19.30 -2.80
N GLU A 168 13.15 17.97 -2.89
CA GLU A 168 12.30 17.20 -3.78
C GLU A 168 11.70 16.04 -2.98
N SER A 169 10.38 15.84 -3.07
CA SER A 169 9.68 14.74 -2.42
C SER A 169 8.78 14.06 -3.43
N TYR A 170 8.85 12.74 -3.49
CA TYR A 170 7.99 11.89 -4.29
C TYR A 170 7.17 11.02 -3.33
N TYR A 171 5.89 10.89 -3.61
CA TYR A 171 4.98 10.05 -2.84
C TYR A 171 4.12 9.28 -3.83
N SER A 172 3.97 7.98 -3.58
CA SER A 172 3.00 7.15 -4.27
C SER A 172 2.27 6.28 -3.27
N ASP A 173 0.97 6.17 -3.45
CA ASP A 173 0.12 5.21 -2.74
C ASP A 173 -0.74 4.50 -3.79
N VAL A 174 -0.72 3.17 -3.77
CA VAL A 174 -1.52 2.33 -4.66
C VAL A 174 -2.14 1.24 -3.80
N GLY A 175 -3.46 1.29 -3.63
CA GLY A 175 -4.21 0.29 -2.88
C GLY A 175 -5.48 -0.10 -3.62
N GLY A 176 -5.69 -1.41 -3.79
CA GLY A 176 -6.88 -1.98 -4.43
C GLY A 176 -6.56 -2.76 -5.71
N SER A 177 -7.55 -2.94 -6.58
CA SER A 177 -7.45 -3.72 -7.81
C SER A 177 -7.45 -2.80 -9.03
N PHE A 178 -6.38 -2.90 -9.83
CA PHE A 178 -6.23 -2.15 -11.07
C PHE A 178 -5.87 -3.12 -12.20
N ARG A 179 -6.54 -2.98 -13.35
CA ARG A 179 -6.19 -3.70 -14.58
C ARG A 179 -6.36 -2.78 -15.78
N TRP A 180 -5.44 -2.91 -16.71
CA TRP A 180 -5.51 -2.23 -17.99
C TRP A 180 -4.88 -3.12 -19.06
N ASP A 181 -5.57 -3.34 -20.18
CA ASP A 181 -5.04 -4.13 -21.30
C ASP A 181 -4.60 -3.28 -22.51
N GLY A 182 -4.66 -1.95 -22.36
CA GLY A 182 -4.16 -0.99 -23.34
C GLY A 182 -2.63 -0.81 -23.32
N PRO A 183 -2.09 -0.04 -24.28
CA PRO A 183 -0.66 0.12 -24.49
C PRO A 183 0.10 0.73 -23.31
N GLU A 184 -0.56 1.53 -22.46
CA GLU A 184 0.01 2.22 -21.29
C GLU A 184 0.46 1.24 -20.20
N ALA A 185 -0.11 0.02 -20.16
CA ALA A 185 0.28 -1.00 -19.19
C ALA A 185 1.65 -1.63 -19.51
N ARG A 186 2.11 -1.58 -20.77
CA ARG A 186 3.29 -2.33 -21.23
C ARG A 186 4.57 -1.90 -20.51
N GLY A 187 5.29 -2.88 -19.97
CA GLY A 187 6.52 -2.66 -19.20
C GLY A 187 6.29 -2.05 -17.82
N THR A 188 5.04 -1.92 -17.37
CA THR A 188 4.69 -1.43 -16.04
C THR A 188 4.26 -2.59 -15.13
N TRP A 189 4.00 -2.30 -13.86
CA TRP A 189 3.47 -3.29 -12.91
C TRP A 189 2.04 -3.76 -13.27
N LEU A 190 1.26 -2.96 -14.00
CA LEU A 190 -0.09 -3.32 -14.45
C LEU A 190 -0.08 -4.52 -15.42
N GLU A 191 0.94 -4.61 -16.30
CA GLU A 191 1.11 -5.77 -17.20
C GLU A 191 1.64 -7.00 -16.46
N GLN A 192 2.40 -6.81 -15.38
CA GLN A 192 3.07 -7.89 -14.65
C GLN A 192 2.11 -8.72 -13.78
N GLY A 193 0.87 -8.26 -13.58
CA GLY A 193 -0.11 -8.92 -12.72
C GLY A 193 0.28 -8.87 -11.25
N LEU A 194 1.01 -7.82 -10.83
CA LEU A 194 1.26 -7.55 -9.42
C LEU A 194 -0.04 -7.06 -8.75
N ASP A 195 -0.17 -7.37 -7.46
CA ASP A 195 -1.30 -6.96 -6.62
C ASP A 195 -0.78 -6.12 -5.45
N PRO A 196 -0.60 -4.79 -5.64
CA PRO A 196 -0.05 -3.91 -4.63
C PRO A 196 -1.12 -3.31 -3.71
N ASP A 197 -0.72 -3.19 -2.45
CA ASP A 197 -1.30 -2.31 -1.44
C ASP A 197 -0.11 -1.61 -0.77
N LEU A 198 0.50 -0.64 -1.47
CA LEU A 198 1.83 -0.12 -1.18
C LEU A 198 1.82 1.41 -1.14
N THR A 199 2.26 1.96 -0.02
CA THR A 199 2.63 3.36 0.12
C THR A 199 4.14 3.49 0.20
N TRP A 200 4.70 4.42 -0.56
CA TRP A 200 6.08 4.82 -0.39
C TRP A 200 6.26 6.32 -0.54
N GLN A 201 7.24 6.85 0.19
CA GLN A 201 7.65 8.24 0.09
C GLN A 201 9.17 8.30 -0.02
N VAL A 202 9.66 9.13 -0.93
CA VAL A 202 11.06 9.44 -1.11
C VAL A 202 11.24 10.93 -0.91
N ASN A 203 12.11 11.33 0.01
CA ASN A 203 12.47 12.73 0.25
C ASN A 203 13.94 12.94 -0.07
N VAL A 204 14.26 13.97 -0.84
CA VAL A 204 15.60 14.37 -1.23
C VAL A 204 15.85 15.76 -0.69
N PHE A 205 16.76 15.88 0.26
CA PHE A 205 17.13 17.15 0.88
C PHE A 205 18.57 17.49 0.50
N ALA A 206 18.78 18.53 -0.30
CA ALA A 206 20.11 18.91 -0.77
C ALA A 206 20.90 17.75 -1.42
N GLY A 207 20.19 16.88 -2.14
CA GLY A 207 20.76 15.68 -2.79
C GLY A 207 20.88 14.45 -1.90
N GLU A 208 20.48 14.53 -0.63
CA GLU A 208 20.56 13.45 0.34
C GLU A 208 19.19 12.77 0.50
N PRO A 209 19.05 11.49 0.13
CA PRO A 209 17.75 10.84 0.10
C PRO A 209 17.36 10.13 1.40
N ALA A 210 16.07 10.10 1.69
CA ALA A 210 15.41 9.23 2.67
C ALA A 210 14.17 8.60 2.04
N MET A 211 13.81 7.41 2.48
CA MET A 211 12.64 6.70 2.03
C MET A 211 11.84 6.14 3.20
N TYR A 212 10.53 6.18 3.05
CA TYR A 212 9.53 5.52 3.89
C TYR A 212 8.77 4.50 3.04
N LEU A 213 8.50 3.34 3.62
CA LEU A 213 7.85 2.19 3.01
C LEU A 213 6.81 1.58 3.96
N ASP A 214 5.60 1.40 3.47
CA ASP A 214 4.52 0.72 4.18
C ASP A 214 3.60 -0.03 3.23
N GLY A 215 3.01 -1.14 3.70
CA GLY A 215 2.13 -1.98 2.90
C GLY A 215 2.86 -3.14 2.24
N GLY A 216 2.53 -3.54 1.02
CA GLY A 216 3.11 -4.72 0.39
C GLY A 216 2.58 -5.00 -1.01
N PHE A 217 3.08 -6.07 -1.61
CA PHE A 217 2.59 -6.54 -2.90
C PHE A 217 2.85 -8.02 -3.09
N SER A 218 2.07 -8.64 -3.98
CA SER A 218 2.22 -10.05 -4.33
C SER A 218 2.33 -10.26 -5.84
N GLY A 219 2.65 -11.50 -6.23
CA GLY A 219 2.71 -11.90 -7.64
C GLY A 219 4.11 -11.78 -8.26
N PHE A 220 5.12 -11.36 -7.49
CA PHE A 220 6.50 -11.29 -7.98
C PHE A 220 7.23 -12.63 -7.79
N ALA A 221 8.37 -12.79 -8.49
CA ALA A 221 9.28 -13.93 -8.37
C ALA A 221 8.62 -15.33 -8.39
N SER A 222 7.55 -15.53 -9.17
CA SER A 222 6.76 -16.78 -9.22
C SER A 222 5.85 -17.01 -8.00
N GLY A 223 5.16 -15.97 -7.52
CA GLY A 223 4.10 -16.06 -6.52
C GLY A 223 4.53 -15.75 -5.09
N TRP A 224 5.67 -15.09 -4.91
CA TRP A 224 6.05 -14.51 -3.63
C TRP A 224 5.21 -13.27 -3.32
N ALA A 225 5.18 -12.91 -2.03
CA ALA A 225 4.67 -11.63 -1.56
C ALA A 225 5.63 -11.01 -0.55
N VAL A 226 5.52 -9.70 -0.37
CA VAL A 226 6.30 -8.91 0.60
C VAL A 226 5.35 -8.00 1.36
N ALA A 227 5.69 -7.74 2.63
CA ALA A 227 5.04 -6.77 3.48
C ALA A 227 6.10 -5.93 4.20
N PHE A 228 5.93 -4.63 4.15
CA PHE A 228 6.66 -3.58 4.83
C PHE A 228 5.77 -3.07 5.98
N ASP A 229 6.39 -2.69 7.09
CA ASP A 229 5.73 -2.19 8.30
C ASP A 229 6.51 -0.97 8.80
N ASP A 230 6.07 0.22 8.36
CA ASP A 230 6.69 1.51 8.69
C ASP A 230 8.23 1.55 8.52
N ASN A 231 8.73 0.92 7.46
CA ASN A 231 10.16 0.82 7.21
C ASN A 231 10.71 2.17 6.73
N VAL A 232 11.84 2.60 7.29
CA VAL A 232 12.56 3.81 6.87
C VAL A 232 14.04 3.59 6.73
N PHE A 233 14.66 4.31 5.81
CA PHE A 233 16.09 4.27 5.57
C PHE A 233 16.49 5.49 4.73
N GLY A 234 17.77 5.83 4.73
CA GLY A 234 18.24 7.02 4.04
C GLY A 234 19.73 7.20 4.13
N SER A 235 20.19 8.33 3.62
CA SER A 235 21.61 8.66 3.64
C SER A 235 22.03 9.20 5.00
N LYS A 236 23.32 9.07 5.26
CA LYS A 236 23.93 9.64 6.47
C LYS A 236 23.87 11.17 6.50
N GLY A 237 23.80 11.82 5.33
CA GLY A 237 23.82 13.28 5.19
C GLY A 237 22.64 13.98 5.86
N ILE A 238 21.49 13.30 5.95
CA ILE A 238 20.28 13.77 6.65
C ILE A 238 20.19 13.27 8.10
N GLY A 239 21.24 12.65 8.62
CA GLY A 239 21.33 12.20 10.01
C GLY A 239 20.88 10.76 10.26
N MET A 240 20.65 9.96 9.21
CA MET A 240 20.35 8.53 9.39
C MET A 240 21.56 7.80 9.97
N PRO A 241 21.38 6.98 11.02
CA PRO A 241 22.51 6.38 11.72
C PRO A 241 23.07 5.15 10.98
N CYS A 242 22.22 4.38 10.30
CA CYS A 242 22.63 3.38 9.31
C CYS A 242 22.31 3.89 7.91
N GLU A 243 23.37 4.22 7.19
CA GLU A 243 23.26 4.59 5.78
C GLU A 243 22.75 3.38 4.99
N LEU A 244 21.63 3.55 4.31
CA LEU A 244 21.06 2.54 3.40
C LEU A 244 20.78 1.19 4.08
N GLU A 245 20.37 1.20 5.35
CA GLU A 245 19.81 0.01 5.99
C GLU A 245 18.36 0.27 6.37
N VAL A 246 17.46 -0.56 5.81
CA VAL A 246 16.04 -0.59 6.14
C VAL A 246 15.85 -0.74 7.64
N SER A 247 14.99 0.06 8.26
CA SER A 247 14.62 -0.14 9.67
C SER A 247 13.55 -1.22 9.82
N GLY A 248 13.36 -1.74 11.04
CA GLY A 248 12.16 -2.50 11.38
C GLY A 248 12.10 -3.92 10.79
N THR A 249 10.88 -4.38 10.50
CA THR A 249 10.63 -5.74 10.01
C THR A 249 10.10 -5.71 8.59
N VAL A 250 10.61 -6.60 7.75
CA VAL A 250 10.06 -6.89 6.42
C VAL A 250 9.59 -8.34 6.41
N GLY A 251 8.33 -8.57 6.11
CA GLY A 251 7.77 -9.90 5.92
C GLY A 251 7.92 -10.35 4.48
N VAL A 252 8.38 -11.58 4.25
CA VAL A 252 8.40 -12.22 2.92
C VAL A 252 7.59 -13.50 2.98
N ARG A 253 6.65 -13.66 2.04
CA ARG A 253 5.78 -14.83 1.95
C ARG A 253 6.17 -15.71 0.78
N ALA A 254 6.50 -16.96 1.06
CA ALA A 254 6.76 -17.96 0.04
C ALA A 254 5.48 -18.36 -0.73
N PRO A 255 5.60 -18.95 -1.94
CA PRO A 255 4.45 -19.33 -2.76
C PRO A 255 3.50 -20.36 -2.12
N ASP A 256 3.97 -21.11 -1.13
CA ASP A 256 3.13 -22.06 -0.36
C ASP A 256 2.32 -21.38 0.77
N GLY A 257 2.52 -20.08 0.97
CA GLY A 257 1.84 -19.25 1.94
C GLY A 257 2.61 -19.01 3.24
N THR A 258 3.81 -19.59 3.39
CA THR A 258 4.64 -19.46 4.60
C THR A 258 5.29 -18.08 4.69
N TRP A 259 5.20 -17.45 5.87
CA TRP A 259 5.81 -16.14 6.15
C TRP A 259 7.15 -16.27 6.86
N TYR A 260 8.07 -15.39 6.48
CA TYR A 260 9.39 -15.20 7.06
C TYR A 260 9.55 -13.73 7.43
N ASP A 261 9.88 -13.44 8.68
CA ASP A 261 10.13 -12.08 9.15
C ASP A 261 11.62 -11.79 9.08
N ILE A 262 12.02 -10.70 8.43
CA ILE A 262 13.40 -10.23 8.40
C ILE A 262 13.47 -8.96 9.23
N ARG A 263 14.16 -8.99 10.37
CA ARG A 263 14.35 -7.84 11.25
C ARG A 263 15.70 -7.20 11.00
N PHE A 264 15.68 -6.00 10.47
CA PHE A 264 16.88 -5.21 10.24
C PHE A 264 17.23 -4.39 11.48
N ASP A 265 18.52 -4.03 11.59
CA ASP A 265 19.01 -3.21 12.69
C ASP A 265 18.99 -1.71 12.33
N GLY A 266 18.55 -1.31 11.12
CA GLY A 266 18.35 0.08 10.71
C GLY A 266 17.44 0.89 11.65
N SER A 267 17.63 2.20 11.69
CA SER A 267 16.91 3.12 12.59
C SER A 267 16.51 4.40 11.87
N ASP A 268 15.36 4.95 12.26
CA ASP A 268 14.83 6.26 11.87
C ASP A 268 15.55 7.44 12.55
N GLY A 269 16.57 7.15 13.37
CA GLY A 269 17.31 8.15 14.16
C GLY A 269 16.60 8.60 15.43
N SER A 270 15.43 8.02 15.76
CA SER A 270 14.71 8.35 17.00
C SER A 270 15.22 7.59 18.23
N ASP A 271 15.94 6.47 18.03
CA ASP A 271 16.49 5.66 19.10
C ASP A 271 17.83 6.24 19.62
N PRO A 272 17.89 6.79 20.84
CA PRO A 272 19.12 7.34 21.41
C PRO A 272 20.14 6.26 21.79
N ASP A 273 19.73 5.00 21.95
CA ASP A 273 20.57 3.87 22.34
C ASP A 273 21.01 3.03 21.12
N PHE A 274 20.79 3.56 19.91
CA PHE A 274 21.19 2.94 18.66
C PHE A 274 22.71 2.64 18.61
N ASP A 275 23.07 1.45 18.14
CA ASP A 275 24.47 1.00 18.00
C ASP A 275 24.89 0.95 16.52
N PRO A 276 25.68 1.94 16.03
CA PRO A 276 26.14 1.97 14.65
C PRO A 276 27.01 0.78 14.23
N ALA A 277 27.54 0.00 15.17
CA ALA A 277 28.30 -1.20 14.84
C ALA A 277 27.42 -2.32 14.27
N LYS A 278 26.10 -2.20 14.39
CA LYS A 278 25.12 -3.14 13.81
C LYS A 278 24.68 -2.79 12.40
N CYS A 279 25.11 -1.64 11.85
CA CYS A 279 24.80 -1.27 10.48
C CYS A 279 25.60 -2.16 9.51
N ASP A 280 25.06 -3.32 9.15
CA ASP A 280 25.71 -4.31 8.29
C ASP A 280 24.94 -4.60 6.99
N GLY A 281 23.77 -3.98 6.82
CA GLY A 281 22.91 -4.18 5.64
C GLY A 281 22.21 -5.55 5.62
N CYS A 282 22.22 -6.27 6.75
CA CYS A 282 21.64 -7.59 6.86
C CYS A 282 20.55 -7.61 7.94
N GLY A 283 19.46 -8.32 7.65
CA GLY A 283 18.40 -8.57 8.61
C GLY A 283 18.45 -9.99 9.17
N LYS A 284 18.05 -10.16 10.43
CA LYS A 284 17.88 -11.48 11.04
C LYS A 284 16.55 -12.07 10.58
N ALA A 285 16.60 -13.23 9.93
CA ALA A 285 15.42 -13.93 9.45
C ALA A 285 14.85 -14.86 10.53
N PHE A 286 13.52 -14.88 10.63
CA PHE A 286 12.75 -15.69 11.57
C PHE A 286 11.66 -16.47 10.84
N PHE A 287 11.43 -17.70 11.30
CA PHE A 287 10.27 -18.50 10.93
C PHE A 287 9.48 -18.81 12.19
N GLN A 288 8.24 -18.31 12.24
CA GLN A 288 7.37 -18.44 13.42
C GLN A 288 8.04 -18.00 14.74
N GLY A 289 8.86 -16.95 14.67
CA GLY A 289 9.59 -16.39 15.81
C GLY A 289 10.92 -17.08 16.12
N GLU A 290 11.24 -18.21 15.49
CA GLU A 290 12.53 -18.89 15.67
C GLU A 290 13.58 -18.37 14.69
N PRO A 291 14.81 -18.04 15.15
CA PRO A 291 15.85 -17.49 14.30
C PRO A 291 16.40 -18.53 13.32
N MET A 292 16.48 -18.15 12.05
CA MET A 292 17.04 -19.00 10.98
C MET A 292 18.47 -18.62 10.61
N GLY A 293 18.81 -17.33 10.68
CA GLY A 293 20.10 -16.78 10.27
C GLY A 293 19.95 -15.35 9.77
N GLU A 294 20.90 -14.88 8.97
CA GLU A 294 20.91 -13.53 8.40
C GLU A 294 20.66 -13.56 6.89
N VAL A 295 19.97 -12.52 6.42
CA VAL A 295 19.67 -12.26 5.01
C VAL A 295 20.11 -10.84 4.72
N CYS A 296 20.99 -10.67 3.75
CA CYS A 296 21.45 -9.35 3.31
C CYS A 296 20.79 -9.01 1.98
N ALA A 297 20.40 -7.75 1.83
CA ALA A 297 19.81 -7.23 0.61
C ALA A 297 20.42 -5.87 0.29
N ASP A 298 20.57 -5.59 -0.99
CA ASP A 298 21.09 -4.35 -1.52
C ASP A 298 19.94 -3.35 -1.69
N THR A 299 19.92 -2.32 -0.85
CA THR A 299 18.92 -1.25 -0.91
C THR A 299 19.39 -0.07 -1.75
N ASP A 300 20.59 -0.13 -2.34
CA ASP A 300 21.09 0.91 -3.24
C ASP A 300 20.14 1.08 -4.43
N THR A 301 19.41 0.03 -4.82
CA THR A 301 18.40 0.09 -5.89
C THR A 301 17.21 0.99 -5.56
N LEU A 302 16.93 1.22 -4.27
CA LEU A 302 15.85 2.08 -3.78
C LEU A 302 16.26 3.56 -3.67
N LEU A 303 17.51 3.83 -3.29
CA LEU A 303 17.98 5.20 -3.03
C LEU A 303 18.98 5.73 -4.07
N GLY A 304 19.43 4.88 -4.98
CA GLY A 304 20.41 5.24 -6.01
C GLY A 304 19.93 6.29 -7.01
N MET A 305 18.63 6.63 -7.02
CA MET A 305 17.95 7.74 -7.73
C MET A 305 18.45 8.13 -9.13
N ALA A 306 19.14 7.23 -9.83
CA ALA A 306 19.40 7.39 -11.26
C ALA A 306 18.10 7.42 -12.07
N VAL A 307 16.97 7.08 -11.44
CA VAL A 307 15.63 7.06 -12.00
C VAL A 307 14.75 7.96 -11.13
N THR A 308 14.33 9.11 -11.67
CA THR A 308 13.14 9.80 -11.17
C THR A 308 11.95 8.86 -11.40
N PRO A 309 11.14 8.54 -10.37
CA PRO A 309 10.11 7.51 -10.50
C PRO A 309 9.04 7.87 -11.55
N TRP A 310 8.90 9.16 -11.89
CA TRP A 310 8.23 9.71 -13.07
C TRP A 310 8.73 11.13 -13.39
#